data_AF-A0A2E7E689-F1
#
_entry.id   AF-A0A2E7E689-F1
#
_cell.length_a   1.000
_cell.length_b   1.000
_cell.length_c   1.000
_cell.angle_alpha   90.00
_cell.angle_beta   90.00
_cell.angle_gamma   90.00
#
_symmetry.space_group_name_H-M   'P 1'
#
loop_
_entity.id
_entity.type
_entity.pdbx_description
1 polymer ?
#
loop_
_entity_poly.entity_id
_entity_poly.type
_entity_poly.pdbx_seq_one_letter_code
_entity_poly.pdbx_strand_id
1 'polypeptide(L)'
;MLISLQLLRKNESLPDELQPMQRLFAAGNWTMLIGLVMTLFSVAMGYVFAEHLSLLMQGISHISTPVWATLIKFGFIMRIAAENRFNKLQSPAGEV
;
A
#
# COMPACT_ATOMS: atom_id res chain seq x y z
N MET A 1 7.86 7.16 -4.92
CA MET A 1 9.33 7.14 -5.13
C MET A 1 9.84 8.47 -5.66
N LEU A 2 9.22 9.05 -6.70
CA LEU A 2 9.57 10.39 -7.22
C LEU A 2 9.43 11.50 -6.16
N ILE A 3 8.35 11.52 -5.37
CA ILE A 3 8.15 12.53 -4.30
C ILE A 3 9.22 12.42 -3.21
N SER A 4 9.50 11.21 -2.72
CA SER A 4 10.55 10.97 -1.72
C SER A 4 11.95 11.34 -2.23
N LEU A 5 12.24 11.14 -3.52
CA LEU A 5 13.50 11.53 -4.15
C LEU A 5 13.62 13.05 -4.35
N GLN A 6 12.51 13.74 -4.66
CA GLN A 6 12.50 15.20 -4.78
C GLN A 6 12.74 15.88 -3.42
N LEU A 7 12.26 15.28 -2.33
CA LEU A 7 12.43 15.79 -0.96
C LEU A 7 13.74 15.37 -0.30
N LEU A 8 14.35 14.25 -0.69
CA LEU A 8 15.73 13.94 -0.31
C LEU A 8 16.74 14.78 -1.10
N ARG A 9 16.41 15.18 -2.33
CA ARG A 9 17.23 16.07 -3.16
C ARG A 9 17.23 17.50 -2.65
N LYS A 10 16.11 17.98 -2.11
CA LYS A 10 15.94 19.33 -1.58
C LYS A 10 15.86 19.21 -0.07
N ASN A 11 16.93 19.54 0.66
CA ASN A 11 17.02 19.51 2.13
C ASN A 11 16.07 20.52 2.82
N GLU A 12 14.79 20.47 2.47
CA GLU A 12 13.71 21.28 2.99
C GLU A 12 12.67 20.33 3.57
N SER A 13 12.27 20.58 4.81
CA SER A 13 11.11 19.94 5.41
C SER A 13 9.88 20.22 4.55
N LEU A 14 9.07 19.21 4.30
CA LEU A 14 7.81 19.37 3.60
C LEU A 14 6.93 20.40 4.33
N PRO A 15 6.27 21.35 3.63
CA PRO A 15 5.25 22.20 4.22
C PRO A 15 4.29 21.38 5.09
N ASP A 16 3.92 21.89 6.27
CA ASP A 16 3.10 21.15 7.24
C ASP A 16 1.78 20.66 6.62
N GLU A 17 1.25 21.40 5.64
CA GLU A 17 0.05 21.07 4.86
C GLU A 17 0.18 19.81 3.97
N LEU A 18 1.40 19.44 3.56
CA LEU A 18 1.67 18.31 2.68
C LEU A 18 2.14 17.05 3.43
N GLN A 19 2.57 17.17 4.70
CA GLN A 19 3.02 16.04 5.52
C GLN A 19 1.98 14.91 5.64
N PRO A 20 0.66 15.19 5.81
CA PRO A 20 -0.33 14.12 5.88
C PRO A 20 -0.41 13.29 4.59
N MET A 21 -0.22 13.91 3.42
CA MET A 21 -0.22 13.21 2.14
C MET A 21 1.00 12.30 1.99
N GLN A 22 2.17 12.76 2.43
CA GLN A 22 3.37 11.91 2.46
C GLN A 22 3.19 10.69 3.37
N ARG A 23 2.59 10.87 4.56
CA ARG A 23 2.28 9.76 5.48
C ARG A 23 1.28 8.79 4.88
N LEU A 24 0.21 9.29 4.24
CA LEU A 24 -0.79 8.46 3.57
C LEU A 24 -0.19 7.68 2.39
N PHE A 25 0.69 8.31 1.62
CA PHE A 25 1.42 7.66 0.54
C PHE A 25 2.32 6.53 1.06
N ALA A 26 3.08 6.79 2.13
CA ALA A 26 3.93 5.79 2.77
C ALA A 26 3.11 4.64 3.37
N ALA A 27 2.01 4.94 4.05
CA ALA A 27 1.07 3.95 4.57
C ALA A 27 0.51 3.08 3.44
N GLY A 28 0.09 3.69 2.32
CA GLY A 28 -0.35 2.96 1.12
C GLY A 28 0.66 1.94 0.63
N ASN A 29 1.93 2.33 0.49
CA ASN A 29 3.00 1.43 0.03
C ASN A 29 3.27 0.30 1.03
N TRP A 30 3.31 0.60 2.33
CA TRP A 30 3.48 -0.43 3.37
C TRP A 30 2.30 -1.40 3.39
N THR A 31 1.07 -0.91 3.25
CA THR A 31 -0.12 -1.74 3.14
C THR A 31 -0.07 -2.65 1.90
N MET A 32 0.38 -2.15 0.75
CA MET A 32 0.58 -2.97 -0.44
C MET A 32 1.63 -4.06 -0.23
N LEU A 33 2.76 -3.72 0.40
CA LEU A 33 3.84 -4.66 0.66
C LEU A 33 3.40 -5.76 1.64
N ILE A 34 2.76 -5.38 2.75
CA ILE A 34 2.21 -6.33 3.72
C ILE A 34 1.15 -7.22 3.05
N GLY A 35 0.24 -6.63 2.28
CA GLY A 35 -0.75 -7.40 1.52
C GLY A 35 -0.11 -8.42 0.58
N LEU A 36 0.93 -8.03 -0.16
CA LEU A 36 1.67 -8.93 -1.06
C LEU A 36 2.34 -10.07 -0.30
N VAL A 37 3.07 -9.76 0.77
CA VAL A 37 3.75 -10.77 1.60
C VAL A 37 2.74 -11.77 2.18
N MET A 38 1.61 -11.28 2.70
CA MET A 38 0.57 -12.13 3.28
C MET A 38 -0.19 -12.94 2.23
N THR A 39 -0.42 -12.41 1.03
CA THR A 39 -0.98 -13.17 -0.09
C THR A 39 -0.04 -14.31 -0.49
N LEU A 40 1.25 -14.04 -0.65
CA LEU A 40 2.24 -15.07 -0.98
C LEU A 40 2.34 -16.12 0.12
N PHE A 41 2.35 -15.70 1.39
CA PHE A 41 2.35 -16.61 2.53
C PHE A 41 1.11 -17.50 2.53
N SER A 42 -0.06 -16.92 2.33
CA SER A 42 -1.34 -17.63 2.24
C SER A 42 -1.36 -18.67 1.11
N VAL A 43 -0.82 -18.32 -0.06
CA VAL A 43 -0.67 -19.25 -1.19
C VAL A 43 0.35 -20.36 -0.85
N ALA A 44 1.47 -20.02 -0.24
CA ALA A 44 2.47 -21.02 0.17
C ALA A 44 1.87 -22.03 1.15
N MET A 45 1.11 -21.57 2.15
CA MET A 45 0.43 -22.46 3.10
C MET A 45 -0.65 -23.30 2.41
N GLY A 46 -1.47 -22.71 1.53
CA GLY A 46 -2.56 -23.42 0.87
C GLY A 46 -2.11 -24.45 -0.18
N TYR A 47 -0.93 -24.28 -0.79
CA TYR A 47 -0.50 -25.12 -1.92
C TYR A 47 0.85 -25.79 -1.72
N VAL A 48 1.89 -25.05 -1.30
CA VAL A 48 3.26 -25.58 -1.20
C VAL A 48 3.42 -26.46 0.03
N PHE A 49 2.86 -26.05 1.17
CA PHE A 49 2.94 -26.77 2.44
C PHE A 49 1.66 -27.55 2.77
N ALA A 50 0.77 -27.75 1.78
CA ALA A 50 -0.55 -28.35 2.00
C ALA A 50 -0.45 -29.71 2.73
N GLU A 51 0.51 -30.56 2.33
CA GLU A 51 0.70 -31.89 2.92
C GLU A 51 1.09 -31.87 4.42
N HIS A 52 1.53 -30.73 4.94
CA HIS A 52 1.93 -30.57 6.34
C HIS A 52 0.83 -29.88 7.19
N LEU A 53 -0.27 -29.47 6.58
CA LEU A 53 -1.36 -28.74 7.22
C LEU A 53 -2.62 -29.58 7.30
N SER A 54 -3.40 -29.34 8.36
CA SER A 54 -4.75 -29.88 8.45
C SER A 54 -5.65 -29.27 7.36
N LEU A 55 -6.71 -30.00 6.99
CA LEU A 55 -7.72 -29.50 6.04
C LEU A 55 -8.31 -28.15 6.46
N LEU A 56 -8.48 -27.93 7.77
CA LEU A 56 -8.96 -26.66 8.30
C LEU A 56 -7.97 -25.52 8.01
N MET A 57 -6.67 -25.73 8.23
CA MET A 57 -5.66 -24.70 7.97
C MET A 57 -5.45 -24.44 6.49
N GLN A 58 -5.57 -25.45 5.63
CA GLN A 58 -5.62 -25.25 4.18
C GLN A 58 -6.83 -24.39 3.79
N GLY A 59 -8.02 -24.70 4.34
CA GLY A 59 -9.24 -23.91 4.10
C GLY A 59 -9.11 -22.46 4.54
N ILE A 60 -8.57 -22.21 5.74
CA ILE A 60 -8.29 -20.85 6.24
C ILE A 60 -7.31 -20.12 5.32
N SER A 61 -6.26 -20.79 4.85
CA SER A 61 -5.28 -20.21 3.92
C SER A 61 -5.96 -19.80 2.61
N HIS A 62 -6.76 -20.67 1.99
CA HIS A 62 -7.49 -20.32 0.77
C HIS A 62 -8.42 -19.11 0.96
N ILE A 63 -9.21 -19.10 2.03
CA ILE A 63 -10.14 -17.99 2.33
C ILE A 63 -9.38 -16.69 2.63
N SER A 64 -8.22 -16.77 3.28
CA SER A 64 -7.43 -15.58 3.63
C SER A 64 -6.75 -14.93 2.41
N THR A 65 -6.47 -15.71 1.36
CA THR A 65 -5.84 -15.22 0.12
C THR A 65 -6.54 -14.00 -0.49
N PRO A 66 -7.86 -14.01 -0.79
CA PRO A 66 -8.56 -12.84 -1.29
C PRO A 66 -8.64 -11.69 -0.28
N VAL A 67 -8.63 -11.96 1.02
CA VAL A 67 -8.60 -10.92 2.07
C VAL A 67 -7.28 -10.13 1.97
N TRP A 68 -6.15 -10.82 1.89
CA TRP A 68 -4.84 -10.17 1.73
C TRP A 68 -4.68 -9.47 0.38
N ALA A 69 -5.20 -10.05 -0.70
CA ALA A 69 -5.20 -9.40 -2.01
C ALA A 69 -6.04 -8.10 -2.02
N THR A 70 -7.11 -8.07 -1.23
CA THR A 70 -7.93 -6.86 -1.04
C THR A 70 -7.15 -5.77 -0.30
N LEU A 71 -6.29 -6.14 0.65
CA LEU A 71 -5.41 -5.19 1.33
C LEU A 71 -4.47 -4.46 0.35
N ILE A 72 -3.96 -5.16 -0.68
CA ILE A 72 -3.16 -4.55 -1.76
C ILE A 72 -3.98 -3.49 -2.50
N LYS A 73 -5.24 -3.77 -2.83
CA LYS A 73 -6.13 -2.80 -3.47
C LYS A 73 -6.37 -1.57 -2.59
N PHE A 74 -6.58 -1.75 -1.29
CA PHE A 74 -6.71 -0.63 -0.35
C PHE A 74 -5.43 0.22 -0.27
N GLY A 75 -4.27 -0.42 -0.21
CA GLY A 75 -2.98 0.28 -0.26
C GLY A 75 -2.80 1.11 -1.54
N PHE A 76 -3.22 0.56 -2.68
CA PHE A 76 -3.21 1.26 -3.96
C PHE A 76 -4.15 2.48 -3.99
N ILE A 77 -5.36 2.34 -3.44
CA ILE A 77 -6.32 3.46 -3.30
C ILE A 77 -5.72 4.57 -2.42
N MET A 78 -5.09 4.23 -1.29
CA MET A 78 -4.43 5.22 -0.43
C MET A 78 -3.31 5.96 -1.15
N ARG A 79 -2.50 5.23 -1.94
CA ARG A 79 -1.42 5.82 -2.75
C ARG A 79 -1.96 6.84 -3.75
N ILE A 80 -2.97 6.46 -4.53
CA ILE A 80 -3.60 7.35 -5.52
C ILE A 80 -4.30 8.54 -4.84
N ALA A 81 -4.99 8.31 -3.72
CA ALA A 81 -5.65 9.38 -2.98
C ALA A 81 -4.63 10.42 -2.48
N ALA A 82 -3.45 9.98 -2.00
CA ALA A 82 -2.37 10.86 -1.59
C ALA A 82 -1.80 11.65 -2.78
N GLU A 83 -1.50 10.99 -3.91
CA GLU A 83 -0.99 11.64 -5.13
C GLU A 83 -1.99 12.68 -5.68
N ASN A 84 -3.27 12.33 -5.76
CA ASN A 84 -4.31 13.23 -6.28
C ASN A 84 -4.48 14.47 -5.40
N ARG A 85 -4.43 14.32 -4.08
CA ARG A 85 -4.53 15.46 -3.14
C ARG A 85 -3.27 16.32 -3.18
N PHE A 86 -2.09 15.71 -3.24
CA PHE A 86 -0.83 16.41 -3.37
C PHE A 86 -0.79 17.27 -4.63
N ASN A 87 -1.19 16.73 -5.79
CA ASN A 87 -1.26 17.47 -7.04
C ASN A 87 -2.23 18.67 -6.98
N LYS A 88 -3.38 18.51 -6.31
CA LYS A 88 -4.35 19.60 -6.12
C LYS A 88 -3.81 20.74 -5.27
N LEU A 89 -2.98 20.45 -4.27
CA LEU A 89 -2.38 21.47 -3.40
C LEU A 89 -1.21 22.21 -4.07
N GLN A 90 -0.55 21.58 -5.05
CA GLN A 90 0.49 22.22 -5.84
C GLN A 90 -0.03 23.04 -7.02
N SER A 91 -1.26 22.77 -7.49
CA SER A 91 -1.89 23.56 -8.53
C SER A 91 -2.44 24.85 -7.90
N PRO A 92 -1.95 26.05 -8.26
CA PRO A 92 -2.53 27.29 -7.75
C PRO A 92 -4.00 27.32 -8.13
N ALA A 93 -4.85 27.70 -7.19
CA ALA A 93 -6.28 27.89 -7.43
C ALA A 93 -6.46 28.97 -8.52
N GLY A 94 -6.61 28.57 -9.78
CA GLY A 94 -6.83 29.57 -10.85
C GLY A 94 -6.51 29.23 -12.31
N GLU A 95 -6.36 27.97 -12.75
CA GLU A 95 -6.40 27.67 -14.19
C GLU A 95 -7.35 26.51 -14.51
N VAL A 96 -8.64 26.87 -14.56
CA VAL A 96 -9.62 26.33 -15.52
C VAL A 96 -10.35 27.52 -16.12
#